data_AF-A0A1I3A4J9-F1
#
_entry.id   AF-A0A1I3A4J9-F1
#
_cell.length_a   1.000
_cell.length_b   1.000
_cell.length_c   1.000
_cell.angle_alpha   90.00
_cell.angle_beta   90.00
_cell.angle_gamma   90.00
#
_symmetry.space_group_name_H-M   'P 1'
#
loop_
_entity.id
_entity.type
_entity.pdbx_description
1 polymer ?
#
loop_
_entity_poly.entity_id
_entity_poly.type
_entity_poly.pdbx_seq_one_letter_code
_entity_poly.pdbx_strand_id
1 'polypeptide(L)'
;MTATVTHIDEQVKTYGELRHGDGHWGIRAEAHVMMRLKRMFPSAKGAGAIAYLSDTMEMARDIQWFTMRYPLVMSDETRFYLEQRADQHRSSDRAGER
;
A
#
# COMPACT_ATOMS: atom_id res chain seq x y z
N MET A 1 -23.65 30.61 -18.70
CA MET A 1 -23.20 29.89 -19.90
C MET A 1 -22.19 28.84 -19.46
N THR A 2 -22.50 27.58 -19.78
CA THR A 2 -21.65 26.38 -19.84
C THR A 2 -20.94 25.87 -18.58
N ALA A 3 -21.51 24.78 -18.08
CA ALA A 3 -20.99 23.85 -17.10
C ALA A 3 -19.91 22.91 -17.69
N THR A 4 -19.00 22.45 -16.85
CA THR A 4 -18.65 21.02 -16.68
C THR A 4 -17.74 20.84 -15.47
N VAL A 5 -18.32 20.46 -14.33
CA VAL A 5 -17.58 19.74 -13.29
C VAL A 5 -17.32 18.36 -13.88
N THR A 6 -16.10 18.13 -14.36
CA THR A 6 -15.66 16.82 -14.84
C THR A 6 -15.59 15.88 -13.64
N HIS A 7 -16.69 15.19 -13.36
CA HIS A 7 -16.70 14.00 -12.52
C HIS A 7 -15.91 12.92 -13.27
N ILE A 8 -14.60 12.86 -13.05
CA ILE A 8 -13.84 11.65 -13.29
C ILE A 8 -14.15 10.70 -12.13
N ASP A 9 -15.33 10.08 -12.18
CA ASP A 9 -15.58 8.83 -11.46
C ASP A 9 -14.81 7.75 -12.22
N GLU A 10 -13.49 7.81 -12.13
CA GLU A 10 -12.59 6.80 -12.66
C GLU A 10 -12.81 5.58 -11.77
N GLN A 11 -13.70 4.69 -12.22
CA GLN A 11 -13.96 3.38 -11.62
C GLN A 11 -12.62 2.75 -11.25
N VAL A 12 -12.22 2.90 -10.00
CA VAL A 12 -10.90 2.50 -9.54
C VAL A 12 -10.93 0.98 -9.54
N LYS A 13 -10.49 0.37 -10.64
CA LYS A 13 -10.33 -1.08 -10.73
C LYS A 13 -9.32 -1.46 -9.67
N THR A 14 -9.81 -1.92 -8.54
CA THR A 14 -8.96 -2.38 -7.46
C THR A 14 -8.40 -3.73 -7.84
N TYR A 15 -7.08 -3.87 -7.75
CA TYR A 15 -6.39 -5.08 -8.19
C TYR A 15 -6.25 -6.13 -7.07
N GLY A 16 -6.84 -5.87 -5.91
CA GLY A 16 -6.70 -6.70 -4.73
C GLY A 16 -7.18 -6.03 -3.45
N GLU A 17 -6.81 -6.63 -2.32
CA GLU A 17 -7.08 -6.21 -0.96
C GLU A 17 -5.78 -6.09 -0.13
N LEU A 18 -5.72 -5.10 0.74
CA LEU A 18 -4.70 -4.90 1.76
C LEU A 18 -5.33 -5.01 3.14
N ARG A 19 -4.73 -5.84 3.99
CA ARG A 19 -5.14 -6.04 5.38
C ARG A 19 -3.93 -5.94 6.30
N HIS A 20 -4.13 -5.37 7.47
CA HIS A 20 -3.14 -5.36 8.55
C HIS A 20 -3.66 -6.23 9.70
N GLY A 21 -2.78 -7.05 10.30
CA GLY A 21 -3.12 -7.93 11.42
C GLY A 21 -1.89 -8.69 11.92
N ASP A 22 -1.87 -9.04 13.21
CA ASP A 22 -0.79 -9.85 13.82
C ASP A 22 0.63 -9.30 13.61
N GLY A 23 0.79 -7.97 13.52
CA GLY A 23 2.08 -7.31 13.26
C GLY A 23 2.60 -7.50 11.83
N HIS A 24 1.73 -7.87 10.89
CA HIS A 24 2.07 -8.09 9.49
C HIS A 24 1.06 -7.40 8.56
N TRP A 25 1.54 -7.03 7.38
CA TRP A 25 0.72 -6.56 6.27
C TRP A 25 0.45 -7.72 5.32
N GLY A 26 -0.82 -8.11 5.18
CA GLY A 26 -1.31 -9.08 4.21
C GLY A 26 -1.82 -8.40 2.96
N ILE A 27 -1.15 -8.61 1.83
CA ILE A 27 -1.57 -8.12 0.52
C ILE A 27 -2.03 -9.29 -0.32
N ARG A 28 -3.28 -9.25 -0.78
CA ARG A 28 -3.80 -10.20 -1.75
C ARG A 28 -4.15 -9.45 -3.02
N ALA A 29 -3.53 -9.82 -4.13
CA ALA A 29 -3.79 -9.17 -5.40
C ALA A 29 -3.79 -10.18 -6.55
N GLU A 30 -4.18 -9.73 -7.74
CA GLU A 30 -4.08 -10.53 -8.95
C GLU A 30 -2.63 -10.97 -9.23
N ALA A 31 -2.46 -12.10 -9.92
CA ALA A 31 -1.15 -12.71 -10.17
C ALA A 31 -0.13 -11.73 -10.79
N HIS A 32 -0.57 -10.85 -11.70
CA HIS A 32 0.31 -9.87 -12.33
C HIS A 32 0.80 -8.78 -11.36
N VAL A 33 -0.05 -8.34 -10.43
CA VAL A 33 0.31 -7.41 -9.35
C VAL A 33 1.19 -8.09 -8.32
N MET A 34 0.90 -9.34 -7.96
CA MET A 34 1.73 -10.15 -7.07
C MET A 34 3.14 -10.39 -7.60
N MET A 35 3.29 -10.59 -8.92
CA MET A 35 4.62 -10.67 -9.55
C MET A 35 5.41 -9.36 -9.41
N ARG A 36 4.74 -8.20 -9.52
CA ARG A 36 5.37 -6.89 -9.31
C ARG A 36 5.72 -6.67 -7.84
N LEU A 37 4.82 -7.04 -6.94
CA LEU A 37 5.02 -6.97 -5.50
C LEU A 37 6.24 -7.79 -5.08
N LYS A 38 6.33 -9.06 -5.47
CA LYS A 38 7.51 -9.90 -5.16
C LYS A 38 8.83 -9.36 -5.72
N ARG A 39 8.79 -8.60 -6.83
CA ARG A 39 9.98 -7.94 -7.38
C ARG A 39 10.41 -6.71 -6.57
N MET A 40 9.46 -5.95 -6.04
CA MET A 40 9.76 -4.77 -5.20
C MET A 40 10.09 -5.17 -3.76
N PHE A 41 9.47 -6.24 -3.27
CA PHE A 41 9.56 -6.72 -1.90
C PHE A 41 10.13 -8.15 -1.89
N PRO A 42 11.45 -8.31 -2.06
CA PRO A 42 12.07 -9.64 -2.01
C PRO A 42 11.93 -10.30 -0.64
N SER A 43 11.78 -9.51 0.43
CA SER A 43 11.55 -9.98 1.81
C SER A 43 10.11 -10.42 2.07
N ALA A 44 9.19 -10.27 1.11
CA ALA A 44 7.81 -10.67 1.26
C ALA A 44 7.68 -12.19 1.35
N LYS A 45 7.05 -12.69 2.41
CA LYS A 45 6.71 -14.11 2.52
C LYS A 45 5.39 -14.34 1.80
N GLY A 46 5.43 -14.99 0.63
CA GLY A 46 4.25 -15.22 -0.20
C GLY A 46 3.79 -16.68 -0.20
N ALA A 47 2.52 -16.93 0.11
CA ALA A 47 1.85 -18.22 -0.09
C ALA A 47 0.72 -18.03 -1.12
N GLY A 48 0.94 -18.47 -2.36
CA GLY A 48 -0.05 -18.35 -3.44
C GLY A 48 -0.39 -16.90 -3.78
N ALA A 49 -1.66 -16.52 -3.57
CA ALA A 49 -2.22 -15.21 -3.90
C ALA A 49 -2.06 -14.15 -2.79
N ILE A 50 -1.48 -14.50 -1.63
CA ILE A 50 -1.30 -13.60 -0.49
C ILE A 50 0.20 -13.44 -0.19
N ALA A 51 0.63 -12.19 -0.01
CA ALA A 51 1.96 -11.83 0.46
C ALA A 51 1.86 -11.22 1.85
N TYR A 52 2.73 -11.68 2.75
CA TYR A 52 2.89 -11.15 4.09
C TYR A 52 4.19 -10.36 4.18
N LEU A 53 4.07 -9.13 4.64
CA LEU A 53 5.19 -8.23 4.90
C LEU A 53 5.21 -7.90 6.40
N SER A 54 6.39 -7.66 6.96
CA SER A 54 6.51 -7.25 8.37
C SER A 54 6.00 -5.83 8.58
N ASP A 55 5.40 -5.55 9.73
CA ASP A 55 4.98 -4.19 10.10
C ASP A 55 6.17 -3.32 10.51
N THR A 56 6.93 -2.86 9.51
CA THR A 56 7.99 -1.85 9.67
C THR A 56 7.61 -0.55 8.96
N MET A 57 8.20 0.57 9.41
CA MET A 57 7.92 1.89 8.84
C MET A 57 8.35 1.99 7.36
N GLU A 58 9.50 1.41 7.02
CA GLU A 58 9.99 1.30 5.64
C GLU A 58 8.98 0.55 4.76
N MET A 59 8.50 -0.59 5.27
CA MET A 59 7.54 -1.42 4.55
C MET A 59 6.20 -0.71 4.37
N ALA A 60 5.71 0.00 5.39
CA ALA A 60 4.50 0.79 5.30
C ALA A 60 4.61 1.90 4.23
N ARG A 61 5.76 2.57 4.12
CA ARG A 61 6.01 3.58 3.08
C ARG A 61 5.99 2.97 1.68
N ASP A 62 6.68 1.85 1.50
CA ASP A 62 6.71 1.18 0.20
C ASP A 62 5.32 0.63 -0.19
N ILE A 63 4.55 0.10 0.76
CA ILE A 63 3.15 -0.32 0.56
C ILE A 63 2.27 0.89 0.20
N GLN A 64 2.46 2.03 0.85
CA GLN A 64 1.76 3.27 0.51
C GLN A 64 2.04 3.67 -0.94
N TRP A 65 3.31 3.69 -1.35
CA TRP A 65 3.68 3.97 -2.73
C TRP A 65 3.10 2.94 -3.72
N PHE A 66 3.08 1.66 -3.32
CA PHE A 66 2.50 0.59 -4.11
C PHE A 66 0.99 0.76 -4.31
N THR A 67 0.26 1.13 -3.24
CA THR A 67 -1.20 1.33 -3.29
C THR A 67 -1.62 2.58 -4.07
N MET A 68 -0.73 3.58 -4.19
CA MET A 68 -0.92 4.71 -5.11
C MET A 68 -0.85 4.28 -6.58
N ARG A 69 -0.02 3.28 -6.90
CA ARG A 69 0.18 2.80 -8.28
C ARG A 69 -0.77 1.67 -8.66
N TYR A 70 -1.09 0.82 -7.69
CA TYR A 70 -2.02 -0.30 -7.81
C TYR A 70 -3.06 -0.14 -6.72
N PRO A 71 -4.20 0.52 -7.00
CA PRO A 71 -5.21 0.72 -5.99
C PRO A 71 -5.69 -0.62 -5.44
N LEU A 72 -5.60 -0.79 -4.12
CA LEU A 72 -6.07 -1.95 -3.38
C LEU A 72 -7.24 -1.55 -2.48
N VAL A 73 -8.21 -2.44 -2.34
CA VAL A 73 -9.27 -2.31 -1.34
C VAL A 73 -8.67 -2.47 0.04
N MET A 74 -8.99 -1.59 0.97
CA MET A 74 -8.59 -1.72 2.37
C MET A 74 -9.63 -1.05 3.25
N SER A 75 -9.73 -1.49 4.50
CA SER A 75 -10.54 -0.81 5.51
C SER A 75 -9.94 0.56 5.84
N ASP A 76 -10.78 1.52 6.23
CA ASP A 76 -10.34 2.85 6.66
C ASP A 76 -9.34 2.80 7.83
N GLU A 77 -9.50 1.84 8.75
CA GLU A 77 -8.55 1.62 9.84
C GLU A 77 -7.16 1.22 9.32
N THR A 78 -7.11 0.26 8.39
CA THR A 78 -5.87 -0.19 7.74
C THR A 78 -5.21 0.95 6.98
N ARG A 79 -6.01 1.75 6.26
CA ARG A 79 -5.54 2.93 5.52
C ARG A 79 -4.92 3.95 6.48
N PHE A 80 -5.64 4.32 7.53
CA PHE A 80 -5.17 5.30 8.51
C PHE A 80 -3.88 4.84 9.19
N TYR A 81 -3.81 3.55 9.57
CA TYR A 81 -2.60 2.99 10.17
C TYR A 81 -1.42 3.02 9.20
N LEU A 82 -1.63 2.68 7.92
CA LEU A 82 -0.60 2.74 6.88
C LEU A 82 -0.05 4.16 6.70
N GLU A 83 -0.94 5.14 6.59
CA GLU A 83 -0.57 6.54 6.43
C GLU A 83 0.20 7.06 7.66
N GLN A 84 -0.24 6.71 8.86
CA GLN A 84 0.44 7.07 10.10
C GLN A 84 1.86 6.50 10.15
N ARG A 85 2.05 5.22 9.81
CA ARG A 85 3.36 4.56 9.82
C ARG A 85 4.29 5.12 8.75
N ALA A 86 3.76 5.44 7.56
CA ALA A 86 4.51 6.07 6.49
C ALA A 86 4.96 7.51 6.84
N ASP A 87 4.12 8.27 7.54
CA ASP A 87 4.46 9.64 7.98
C ASP A 87 5.51 9.66 9.09
N GLN A 88 5.47 8.70 10.02
CA GLN A 88 6.49 8.55 11.05
C GLN A 88 7.89 8.33 10.46
N HIS A 89 8.01 7.59 9.35
CA HIS A 89 9.27 7.48 8.62
C HIS A 89 9.74 8.84 8.07
N ARG A 90 8.83 9.62 7.49
CA ARG A 90 9.16 10.93 6.89
C ARG A 90 9.68 11.91 7.93
N SER A 91 9.16 11.83 9.16
CA SER A 91 9.62 12.63 10.29
C SER A 91 11.00 12.18 10.79
N SER A 92 11.33 10.89 10.68
CA SER A 92 12.63 10.36 11.11
C SER A 92 13.78 10.63 10.13
N ASP A 93 13.49 10.81 8.83
CA ASP A 93 14.48 11.04 7.77
C ASP A 93 15.20 12.39 7.93
N ARG A 94 14.56 13.38 8.58
CA ARG A 94 15.10 14.74 8.73
C ARG A 94 16.10 14.90 9.90
N ALA A 95 16.29 13.87 10.71
CA ALA A 95 17.21 13.92 11.86
C ALA A 95 18.64 13.40 11.54
N GLY A 96 18.88 12.93 10.32
CA GLY A 96 20.15 12.31 9.90
C GLY A 96 21.15 13.20 9.15
N GLU A 97 20.87 14.50 8.98
CA GLU A 97 21.82 15.43 8.37
C GLU A 97 22.49 16.26 9.48
N ARG A 98 23.62 15.74 9.99
CA ARG A 98 24.57 16.44 10.84
C ARG A 98 25.99 16.12 10.38
#